data_AF-A0A932B528-F1
#
_entry.id   AF-A0A932B528-F1
#
_cell.length_a   1.000
_cell.length_b   1.000
_cell.length_c   1.000
_cell.angle_alpha   90.00
_cell.angle_beta   90.00
_cell.angle_gamma   90.00
#
_symmetry.space_group_name_H-M   'P 1'
#
loop_
_entity.id
_entity.type
_entity.pdbx_description
1 polymer ?
#
loop_
_entity_poly.entity_id
_entity_poly.type
_entity_poly.pdbx_seq_one_letter_code
_entity_poly.pdbx_strand_id
1 'polypeptide(L)'
;MPHPFTGRLRSAILTTCLASLAASAHAVVEPGHWRTANWAPNPDLGNTSIWVDQTPAGDYTGSFLVYNATAGTLSFRSYNIDEGSELFLVQPGDALTRDTQGSFLSLYGTYNTPAQVGRDFYLGAGTRSGSDPGFSWADHAWTSFGWAHFRADEQGQLSIVDSAMAFREPGIVVGTLSAVPEASTFVLMGIGLVGMTAMAGLRQRPPAGSPRQA
;
A
#
# COMPACT_ATOMS: atom_id res chain seq x y z
N MET A 1 -25.04 20.44 51.99
CA MET A 1 -23.77 20.66 51.26
C MET A 1 -23.71 19.66 50.11
N PRO A 2 -23.85 20.09 48.84
CA PRO A 2 -23.81 19.18 47.70
C PRO A 2 -22.38 19.05 47.14
N HIS A 3 -21.93 17.82 46.91
CA HIS A 3 -20.62 17.52 46.33
C HIS A 3 -20.68 17.47 44.78
N PRO A 4 -19.87 18.26 44.05
CA PRO A 4 -19.78 18.20 42.60
C PRO A 4 -18.67 17.22 42.18
N PHE A 5 -18.98 15.91 42.09
CA PHE A 5 -18.00 14.90 41.65
C PHE A 5 -18.28 14.25 40.28
N THR A 6 -19.38 14.60 39.60
CA THR A 6 -19.81 13.92 38.37
C THR A 6 -19.20 14.47 37.07
N GLY A 7 -18.40 15.54 37.12
CA GLY A 7 -17.86 16.21 35.92
C GLY A 7 -16.58 15.61 35.33
N ARG A 8 -15.75 14.90 36.11
CA ARG A 8 -14.37 14.56 35.71
C ARG A 8 -14.20 13.21 34.99
N LEU A 9 -15.15 12.29 35.10
CA LEU A 9 -15.05 10.97 34.45
C LEU A 9 -15.32 11.01 32.94
N ARG A 10 -16.08 12.00 32.46
CA ARG A 10 -16.47 12.10 31.03
C ARG A 10 -15.33 12.55 30.12
N SER A 11 -14.35 13.29 30.65
CA SER A 11 -13.23 13.78 29.84
C SER A 11 -12.18 12.71 29.60
N ALA A 12 -11.98 11.77 30.54
CA ALA A 12 -10.95 10.74 30.42
C ALA A 12 -11.28 9.71 29.31
N ILE A 13 -12.53 9.26 29.22
CA ILE A 13 -12.95 8.24 28.24
C ILE A 13 -12.84 8.76 26.80
N LEU A 14 -13.16 10.04 26.56
CA LEU A 14 -13.04 10.64 25.23
C LEU A 14 -11.57 10.78 24.78
N THR A 15 -10.67 11.14 25.70
CA THR A 15 -9.24 11.25 25.38
C THR A 15 -8.61 9.89 25.08
N THR A 16 -9.01 8.82 25.78
CA THR A 16 -8.47 7.47 25.53
C THR A 16 -8.93 6.92 24.18
N CYS A 17 -10.20 7.13 23.77
CA CYS A 17 -10.68 6.68 22.46
C CYS A 17 -10.04 7.46 21.29
N LEU A 18 -9.80 8.77 21.43
CA LEU A 18 -9.06 9.54 20.42
C LEU A 18 -7.60 9.11 20.31
N ALA A 19 -6.95 8.80 21.44
CA ALA A 19 -5.56 8.34 21.44
C ALA A 19 -5.39 6.95 20.81
N SER A 20 -6.36 6.04 20.99
CA SER A 20 -6.33 4.72 20.36
C SER A 20 -6.62 4.73 18.86
N LEU A 21 -7.35 5.74 18.34
CA LEU A 21 -7.55 5.95 16.90
C LEU A 21 -6.33 6.61 16.23
N ALA A 22 -5.54 7.39 16.99
CA ALA A 22 -4.29 7.97 16.50
C ALA A 22 -3.10 6.98 16.55
N ALA A 23 -3.26 5.83 17.22
CA ALA A 23 -2.26 4.77 17.32
C ALA A 23 -2.41 3.67 16.25
N SER A 24 -3.32 3.84 15.30
CA SER A 24 -3.12 3.26 13.97
C SER A 24 -1.83 3.87 13.45
N ALA A 25 -0.71 3.16 13.62
CA ALA A 25 0.57 3.56 13.06
C ALA A 25 0.30 3.93 11.61
N HIS A 26 0.42 5.22 11.29
CA HIS A 26 0.15 5.70 9.95
C HIS A 26 1.09 4.91 9.05
N ALA A 27 0.49 4.13 8.15
CA ALA A 27 1.25 3.33 7.22
C ALA A 27 2.32 4.20 6.57
N VAL A 28 3.58 3.79 6.70
CA VAL A 28 4.69 4.60 6.22
C VAL A 28 4.81 4.34 4.72
N VAL A 29 4.22 5.25 3.96
CA VAL A 29 4.29 5.26 2.50
C VAL A 29 5.30 6.32 2.06
N GLU A 30 6.40 5.89 1.47
CA GLU A 30 7.55 6.74 1.13
C GLU A 30 7.84 6.73 -0.38
N PRO A 31 8.17 7.88 -0.99
CA PRO A 31 8.65 7.94 -2.36
C PRO A 31 10.15 7.58 -2.44
N GLY A 32 10.66 7.33 -3.65
CA GLY A 32 12.11 7.22 -3.90
C GLY A 32 12.72 5.83 -3.75
N HIS A 33 11.89 4.80 -3.57
CA HIS A 33 12.31 3.40 -3.41
C HIS A 33 12.25 2.58 -4.71
N TRP A 34 12.12 3.29 -5.83
CA TRP A 34 12.11 2.74 -7.17
C TRP A 34 13.22 3.38 -7.99
N ARG A 35 13.93 2.57 -8.75
CA ARG A 35 15.00 3.04 -9.64
C ARG A 35 14.85 2.37 -11.00
N THR A 36 15.28 3.06 -12.05
CA THR A 36 15.31 2.51 -13.41
C THR A 36 16.63 2.84 -14.07
N ALA A 37 17.15 1.93 -14.87
CA ALA A 37 18.24 2.21 -15.80
C ALA A 37 17.93 1.63 -17.17
N ASN A 38 18.54 2.24 -18.18
CA ASN A 38 18.39 1.86 -19.57
C ASN A 38 19.79 1.68 -20.18
N TRP A 39 19.94 0.74 -21.09
CA TRP A 39 21.20 0.48 -21.78
C TRP A 39 20.96 -0.10 -23.18
N ALA A 40 22.05 -0.30 -23.92
CA ALA A 40 21.98 -0.94 -25.24
C ALA A 40 21.43 -2.38 -25.10
N PRO A 41 20.54 -2.85 -25.99
CA PRO A 41 19.95 -4.17 -25.88
C PRO A 41 20.98 -5.29 -25.65
N ASN A 42 20.76 -6.07 -24.59
CA ASN A 42 21.53 -7.24 -24.22
C ASN A 42 20.62 -8.49 -24.34
N PRO A 43 21.10 -9.60 -24.95
CA PRO A 43 20.28 -10.78 -25.14
C PRO A 43 19.84 -11.45 -23.84
N ASP A 44 20.65 -11.36 -22.79
CA ASP A 44 20.42 -12.04 -21.50
C ASP A 44 19.65 -11.16 -20.51
N LEU A 45 19.91 -9.85 -20.51
CA LEU A 45 19.34 -8.89 -19.54
C LEU A 45 18.27 -7.98 -20.14
N GLY A 46 18.13 -7.94 -21.45
CA GLY A 46 17.26 -6.97 -22.12
C GLY A 46 17.88 -5.58 -22.23
N ASN A 47 17.06 -4.53 -22.17
CA ASN A 47 17.49 -3.14 -22.40
C ASN A 47 17.14 -2.17 -21.26
N THR A 48 16.51 -2.67 -20.19
CA THR A 48 16.16 -1.87 -19.03
C THR A 48 16.14 -2.72 -17.76
N SER A 49 16.44 -2.10 -16.61
CA SER A 49 16.23 -2.70 -15.29
C SER A 49 15.39 -1.79 -14.43
N ILE A 50 14.59 -2.42 -13.61
CA ILE A 50 13.78 -1.78 -12.58
C ILE A 50 14.22 -2.37 -11.25
N TRP A 51 14.59 -1.52 -10.30
CA TRP A 51 14.95 -1.94 -8.95
C TRP A 51 13.94 -1.41 -7.95
N VAL A 52 13.53 -2.28 -7.05
CA VAL A 52 12.56 -1.99 -6.00
C VAL A 52 13.20 -2.29 -4.65
N ASP A 53 13.18 -1.31 -3.75
CA ASP A 53 13.68 -1.53 -2.41
C ASP A 53 12.74 -2.44 -1.63
N GLN A 54 13.31 -3.40 -0.92
CA GLN A 54 12.67 -4.40 -0.08
C GLN A 54 12.59 -3.91 1.37
N THR A 55 13.48 -2.99 1.74
CA THR A 55 13.52 -2.34 3.05
C THR A 55 13.62 -0.82 2.90
N PRO A 56 13.18 -0.05 3.92
CA PRO A 56 13.36 1.41 3.92
C PRO A 56 14.82 1.86 3.82
N ALA A 57 15.78 0.98 4.18
CA ALA A 57 17.21 1.27 4.16
C ALA A 57 17.86 1.11 2.77
N GLY A 58 17.11 0.63 1.75
CA GLY A 58 17.59 0.56 0.36
C GLY A 58 18.17 -0.80 -0.06
N ASP A 59 17.87 -1.87 0.67
CA ASP A 59 18.07 -3.25 0.18
C ASP A 59 17.11 -3.52 -0.98
N TYR A 60 17.53 -4.14 -2.10
CA TYR A 60 16.74 -4.11 -3.34
C TYR A 60 16.81 -5.35 -4.21
N THR A 61 15.68 -5.66 -4.85
CA THR A 61 15.62 -6.61 -5.97
C THR A 61 15.52 -5.84 -7.30
N GLY A 62 16.37 -6.20 -8.25
CA GLY A 62 16.36 -5.76 -9.64
C GLY A 62 15.72 -6.76 -10.58
N SER A 63 14.76 -6.30 -11.38
CA SER A 63 14.22 -6.98 -12.56
C SER A 63 14.93 -6.49 -13.82
N PHE A 64 15.22 -7.39 -14.74
CA PHE A 64 15.81 -7.14 -16.05
C PHE A 64 14.75 -7.40 -17.13
N LEU A 65 14.49 -6.40 -17.98
CA LEU A 65 13.37 -6.41 -18.91
C LEU A 65 13.77 -5.95 -20.31
N VAL A 66 12.94 -6.30 -21.28
CA VAL A 66 12.93 -5.73 -22.63
C VAL A 66 11.70 -4.85 -22.79
N TYR A 67 11.91 -3.55 -22.93
CA TYR A 67 10.89 -2.63 -23.38
C TYR A 67 11.04 -2.37 -24.89
N ASN A 68 9.99 -2.63 -25.66
CA ASN A 68 9.92 -2.33 -27.09
C ASN A 68 9.02 -1.13 -27.30
N ALA A 69 9.61 0.04 -27.55
CA ALA A 69 8.88 1.29 -27.71
C ALA A 69 7.96 1.33 -28.94
N THR A 70 8.31 0.62 -30.02
CA THR A 70 7.49 0.58 -31.23
C THR A 70 6.22 -0.24 -31.01
N ALA A 71 6.33 -1.36 -30.30
CA ALA A 71 5.19 -2.21 -29.96
C ALA A 71 4.45 -1.75 -28.70
N GLY A 72 5.08 -0.94 -27.85
CA GLY A 72 4.56 -0.57 -26.53
C GLY A 72 4.46 -1.78 -25.61
N THR A 73 5.44 -2.69 -25.67
CA THR A 73 5.41 -3.94 -24.89
C THR A 73 6.58 -4.03 -23.92
N LEU A 74 6.35 -4.67 -22.78
CA LEU A 74 7.36 -4.97 -21.76
C LEU A 74 7.46 -6.47 -21.57
N SER A 75 8.68 -7.03 -21.56
CA SER A 75 8.91 -8.47 -21.36
C SER A 75 9.93 -8.68 -20.26
N PHE A 76 9.62 -9.53 -19.28
CA PHE A 76 10.57 -9.95 -18.27
C PHE A 76 11.62 -10.91 -18.83
N ARG A 77 12.88 -10.75 -18.43
CA ARG A 77 14.00 -11.64 -18.80
C ARG A 77 14.56 -12.39 -17.61
N SER A 78 14.91 -11.66 -16.56
CA SER A 78 15.61 -12.20 -15.39
C SER A 78 15.51 -11.21 -14.22
N TYR A 79 16.11 -11.57 -13.10
CA TYR A 79 16.21 -10.76 -11.89
C TYR A 79 17.51 -11.10 -11.15
N ASN A 80 17.99 -10.21 -10.27
CA ASN A 80 19.07 -10.61 -9.35
C ASN A 80 18.53 -11.64 -8.35
N ILE A 81 19.31 -12.68 -8.04
CA ILE A 81 18.91 -13.70 -7.08
C ILE A 81 18.96 -13.09 -5.68
N ASP A 82 17.83 -12.56 -5.22
CA ASP A 82 17.65 -11.97 -3.90
C ASP A 82 16.32 -12.42 -3.25
N GLU A 83 15.98 -11.89 -2.08
CA GLU A 83 14.79 -12.19 -1.25
C GLU A 83 13.45 -12.01 -2.00
N GLY A 84 13.51 -11.30 -3.14
CA GLY A 84 12.55 -11.35 -4.22
C GLY A 84 11.63 -10.14 -4.29
N SER A 85 11.34 -9.73 -5.52
CA SER A 85 10.19 -8.89 -5.84
C SER A 85 9.45 -9.53 -6.99
N GLU A 86 8.17 -9.23 -7.11
CA GLU A 86 7.32 -9.57 -8.24
C GLU A 86 6.76 -8.26 -8.81
N LEU A 87 6.81 -8.10 -10.13
CA LEU A 87 6.27 -6.92 -10.81
C LEU A 87 4.91 -7.24 -11.43
N PHE A 88 3.94 -6.38 -11.20
CA PHE A 88 2.57 -6.53 -11.68
C PHE A 88 2.20 -5.35 -12.58
N LEU A 89 1.49 -5.61 -13.68
CA LEU A 89 0.85 -4.53 -14.44
C LEU A 89 -0.43 -4.10 -13.71
N VAL A 90 -0.48 -2.83 -13.30
CA VAL A 90 -1.57 -2.25 -12.49
C VAL A 90 -2.07 -0.94 -13.10
N GLN A 91 -3.15 -0.40 -12.57
CA GLN A 91 -3.73 0.89 -12.96
C GLN A 91 -3.88 1.82 -11.74
N PRO A 92 -3.90 3.15 -11.94
CA PRO A 92 -4.20 4.10 -10.86
C PRO A 92 -5.53 3.78 -10.16
N GLY A 93 -5.50 3.78 -8.83
CA GLY A 93 -6.65 3.44 -7.98
C GLY A 93 -6.79 1.96 -7.65
N ASP A 94 -6.03 1.07 -8.28
CA ASP A 94 -5.99 -0.34 -7.87
C ASP A 94 -5.47 -0.46 -6.43
N ALA A 95 -6.09 -1.35 -5.66
CA ALA A 95 -5.59 -1.75 -4.35
C ALA A 95 -4.65 -2.94 -4.55
N LEU A 96 -3.34 -2.71 -4.46
CA LEU A 96 -2.34 -3.77 -4.53
C LEU A 96 -2.08 -4.30 -3.12
N THR A 97 -2.61 -5.48 -2.82
CA THR A 97 -2.52 -6.16 -1.52
C THR A 97 -2.07 -7.61 -1.71
N ARG A 98 -1.74 -8.27 -0.60
CA ARG A 98 -1.45 -9.71 -0.59
C ARG A 98 -2.55 -10.56 -1.25
N ASP A 99 -3.81 -10.18 -1.06
CA ASP A 99 -4.98 -10.96 -1.50
C ASP A 99 -5.40 -10.64 -2.94
N THR A 100 -5.12 -9.42 -3.40
CA THR A 100 -5.56 -8.93 -4.71
C THR A 100 -4.51 -9.11 -5.80
N GLN A 101 -3.23 -9.19 -5.44
CA GLN A 101 -2.13 -9.21 -6.40
C GLN A 101 -2.22 -10.32 -7.46
N GLY A 102 -2.80 -11.48 -7.12
CA GLY A 102 -2.97 -12.60 -8.04
C GLY A 102 -3.98 -12.33 -9.16
N SER A 103 -4.72 -11.22 -9.08
CA SER A 103 -5.61 -10.76 -10.15
C SER A 103 -4.90 -9.89 -11.20
N PHE A 104 -3.70 -9.40 -10.91
CA PHE A 104 -2.91 -8.60 -11.85
C PHE A 104 -1.99 -9.48 -12.71
N LEU A 105 -1.60 -8.95 -13.87
CA LEU A 105 -0.65 -9.63 -14.74
C LEU A 105 0.75 -9.55 -14.11
N SER A 106 1.24 -10.67 -13.59
CA SER A 106 2.63 -10.84 -13.13
C SER A 106 3.58 -10.90 -14.34
N LEU A 107 4.60 -10.03 -14.34
CA LEU A 107 5.61 -10.03 -15.39
C LEU A 107 6.51 -11.27 -15.29
N TYR A 108 6.75 -11.81 -14.09
CA TYR A 108 7.61 -12.99 -13.93
C TYR A 108 6.90 -14.23 -14.46
N GLY A 109 5.58 -14.36 -14.19
CA GLY A 109 4.75 -15.44 -14.70
C GLY A 109 4.65 -15.46 -16.23
N THR A 110 4.82 -14.31 -16.88
CA THR A 110 4.83 -14.22 -18.35
C THR A 110 6.15 -14.58 -19.01
N TYR A 111 7.25 -14.75 -18.26
CA TYR A 111 8.62 -15.06 -18.73
C TYR A 111 8.86 -15.02 -20.26
N ASN A 112 9.55 -13.99 -20.75
CA ASN A 112 9.79 -13.75 -22.18
C ASN A 112 8.56 -13.50 -23.06
N THR A 113 7.33 -13.63 -22.55
CA THR A 113 6.10 -13.25 -23.26
C THR A 113 5.85 -11.75 -23.09
N PRO A 114 5.76 -10.97 -24.17
CA PRO A 114 5.54 -9.53 -24.06
C PRO A 114 4.14 -9.20 -23.52
N ALA A 115 4.09 -8.31 -22.53
CA ALA A 115 2.87 -7.67 -22.04
C ALA A 115 2.67 -6.31 -22.73
N GLN A 116 1.44 -5.99 -23.13
CA GLN A 116 1.11 -4.67 -23.69
C GLN A 116 1.02 -3.63 -22.57
N VAL A 117 1.85 -2.58 -22.63
CA VAL A 117 1.89 -1.53 -21.59
C VAL A 117 1.75 -0.12 -22.18
N GLY A 118 2.06 0.09 -23.46
CA GLY A 118 2.10 1.42 -24.07
C GLY A 118 3.35 2.21 -23.67
N ARG A 119 3.28 3.55 -23.71
CA ARG A 119 4.39 4.47 -23.36
C ARG A 119 4.26 5.13 -21.99
N ASP A 120 3.11 4.99 -21.35
CA ASP A 120 2.76 5.61 -20.08
C ASP A 120 1.94 4.57 -19.32
N PHE A 121 2.53 4.01 -18.26
CA PHE A 121 1.99 2.82 -17.60
C PHE A 121 2.42 2.75 -16.13
N TYR A 122 1.68 1.98 -15.34
CA TYR A 122 1.98 1.75 -13.94
C TYR A 122 2.43 0.30 -13.72
N LEU A 123 3.46 0.13 -12.92
CA LEU A 123 3.81 -1.17 -12.37
C LEU A 123 3.60 -1.15 -10.86
N GLY A 124 3.06 -2.24 -10.35
CA GLY A 124 3.02 -2.58 -8.94
C GLY A 124 4.18 -3.50 -8.60
N ALA A 125 4.63 -3.48 -7.35
CA ALA A 125 5.55 -4.47 -6.83
C ALA A 125 5.02 -5.08 -5.53
N GLY A 126 5.19 -6.39 -5.39
CA GLY A 126 5.16 -7.09 -4.11
C GLY A 126 6.58 -7.54 -3.77
N THR A 127 7.05 -7.23 -2.56
CA THR A 127 8.37 -7.65 -2.10
C THR A 127 8.35 -8.03 -0.62
N ARG A 128 9.44 -8.61 -0.16
CA ARG A 128 9.70 -9.06 1.20
C ARG A 128 11.18 -8.96 1.48
N SER A 129 11.53 -8.85 2.75
CA SER A 129 12.91 -8.97 3.20
C SER A 129 13.07 -10.05 4.27
N GLY A 130 14.25 -10.67 4.33
CA GLY A 130 14.66 -11.56 5.42
C GLY A 130 14.65 -10.87 6.79
N SER A 131 14.67 -9.53 6.80
CA SER A 131 14.52 -8.70 7.99
C SER A 131 13.08 -8.46 8.43
N ASP A 132 12.09 -8.90 7.65
CA ASP A 132 10.68 -8.67 7.98
C ASP A 132 10.19 -9.60 9.10
N PRO A 133 9.36 -9.09 10.03
CA PRO A 133 8.76 -9.92 11.07
C PRO A 133 7.94 -11.08 10.46
N GLY A 134 8.26 -12.30 10.85
CA GLY A 134 7.58 -13.50 10.35
C GLY A 134 8.01 -13.96 8.97
N PHE A 135 9.11 -13.41 8.42
CA PHE A 135 9.67 -13.89 7.16
C PHE A 135 10.00 -15.39 7.22
N SER A 136 9.65 -16.08 6.13
CA SER A 136 9.88 -17.51 5.94
C SER A 136 10.15 -17.78 4.47
N TRP A 137 11.20 -18.52 4.15
CA TRP A 137 11.47 -18.97 2.78
C TRP A 137 10.40 -19.95 2.27
N ALA A 138 9.70 -20.63 3.17
CA ALA A 138 8.61 -21.53 2.81
C ALA A 138 7.35 -20.76 2.38
N ASP A 139 7.15 -19.55 2.93
CA ASP A 139 5.95 -18.74 2.69
C ASP A 139 6.28 -17.56 1.76
N HIS A 140 5.80 -17.64 0.52
CA HIS A 140 5.93 -16.57 -0.49
C HIS A 140 4.92 -15.43 -0.26
N ALA A 141 4.76 -15.02 0.99
CA ALA A 141 3.89 -13.91 1.36
C ALA A 141 4.67 -12.60 1.25
N TRP A 142 4.23 -11.71 0.36
CA TRP A 142 4.76 -10.35 0.33
C TRP A 142 4.25 -9.55 1.53
N THR A 143 5.12 -8.67 1.98
CA THR A 143 4.97 -7.86 3.19
C THR A 143 5.09 -6.38 2.88
N SER A 144 5.70 -6.02 1.75
CA SER A 144 5.85 -4.64 1.29
C SER A 144 5.31 -4.52 -0.12
N PHE A 145 4.63 -3.41 -0.39
CA PHE A 145 3.97 -3.17 -1.66
C PHE A 145 4.30 -1.77 -2.18
N GLY A 146 4.48 -1.64 -3.49
CA GLY A 146 4.71 -0.35 -4.10
C GLY A 146 4.11 -0.22 -5.46
N TRP A 147 4.22 0.98 -6.00
CA TRP A 147 3.93 1.26 -7.38
C TRP A 147 4.89 2.29 -7.94
N ALA A 148 5.09 2.26 -9.25
CA ALA A 148 5.76 3.31 -9.98
C ALA A 148 5.06 3.59 -11.31
N HIS A 149 4.96 4.87 -11.63
CA HIS A 149 4.49 5.40 -12.90
C HIS A 149 5.69 5.54 -13.84
N PHE A 150 5.68 4.81 -14.95
CA PHE A 150 6.73 4.85 -15.95
C PHE A 150 6.27 5.60 -17.19
N ARG A 151 7.20 6.35 -17.77
CA ARG A 151 7.05 6.97 -19.09
C ARG A 151 8.25 6.67 -19.98
N ALA A 152 7.96 6.25 -21.20
CA ALA A 152 8.94 6.03 -22.25
C ALA A 152 9.07 7.25 -23.17
N ASP A 153 10.29 7.74 -23.36
CA ASP A 153 10.60 8.76 -24.36
C ASP A 153 10.54 8.23 -25.81
N GLU A 154 10.94 9.04 -26.79
CA GLU A 154 10.92 8.65 -28.21
C GLU A 154 11.99 7.62 -28.56
N GLN A 155 13.06 7.55 -27.76
CA GLN A 155 14.16 6.61 -27.87
C GLN A 155 13.87 5.31 -27.11
N GLY A 156 12.70 5.19 -26.49
CA GLY A 156 12.29 4.04 -25.71
C GLY A 156 13.00 3.91 -24.35
N GLN A 157 13.59 5.00 -23.84
CA GLN A 157 14.17 5.02 -22.51
C GLN A 157 13.06 5.21 -21.48
N LEU A 158 13.01 4.32 -20.49
CA LEU A 158 12.06 4.42 -19.39
C LEU A 158 12.55 5.42 -18.34
N SER A 159 11.62 6.22 -17.83
CA SER A 159 11.81 7.13 -16.71
C SER A 159 10.68 6.93 -15.70
N ILE A 160 11.00 7.07 -14.41
CA ILE A 160 10.00 7.06 -13.35
C ILE A 160 9.47 8.49 -13.21
N VAL A 161 8.16 8.65 -13.36
CA VAL A 161 7.46 9.93 -13.18
C VAL A 161 7.11 10.13 -11.71
N ASP A 162 6.59 9.08 -11.07
CA ASP A 162 6.22 9.06 -9.65
C ASP A 162 6.29 7.62 -9.12
N SER A 163 6.45 7.47 -7.80
CA SER A 163 6.51 6.16 -7.17
C SER A 163 6.26 6.24 -5.67
N ALA A 164 5.81 5.13 -5.09
CA ALA A 164 5.67 4.97 -3.66
C ALA A 164 5.90 3.52 -3.22
N MET A 165 6.33 3.35 -1.97
CA MET A 165 6.45 2.07 -1.28
C MET A 165 5.78 2.14 0.09
N ALA A 166 4.99 1.13 0.42
CA ALA A 166 4.41 0.88 1.72
C ALA A 166 5.10 -0.35 2.33
N PHE A 167 6.02 -0.12 3.26
CA PHE A 167 6.83 -1.19 3.86
C PHE A 167 6.12 -1.84 5.04
N ARG A 168 6.00 -3.18 5.02
CA ARG A 168 5.34 -3.96 6.09
C ARG A 168 3.87 -3.59 6.29
N GLU A 169 3.24 -3.15 5.22
CA GLU A 169 1.84 -2.75 5.17
C GLU A 169 1.01 -3.82 4.45
N PRO A 170 -0.30 -3.93 4.72
CA PRO A 170 -1.17 -4.91 4.06
C PRO A 170 -1.35 -4.67 2.55
N GLY A 171 -1.04 -3.46 2.07
CA GLY A 171 -1.08 -3.09 0.66
C GLY A 171 -0.97 -1.59 0.43
N ILE A 172 -0.99 -1.19 -0.85
CA ILE A 172 -0.92 0.20 -1.31
C ILE A 172 -1.99 0.49 -2.37
N VAL A 173 -2.52 1.71 -2.37
CA VAL A 173 -3.39 2.18 -3.45
C VAL A 173 -2.52 2.83 -4.54
N VAL A 174 -2.55 2.26 -5.75
CA VAL A 174 -1.72 2.67 -6.88
C VAL A 174 -2.00 4.13 -7.26
N GLY A 175 -0.94 4.91 -7.48
CA GLY A 175 -1.04 6.35 -7.79
C GLY A 175 -1.27 7.25 -6.57
N THR A 176 -1.11 6.73 -5.35
CA THR A 176 -1.28 7.50 -4.11
C THR A 176 -0.15 7.25 -3.09
N LEU A 177 -0.05 8.12 -2.10
CA LEU A 177 0.78 7.93 -0.90
C LEU A 177 -0.02 7.32 0.26
N SER A 178 -1.02 6.49 -0.04
CA SER A 178 -1.91 5.88 0.96
C SER A 178 -1.83 4.36 0.90
N ALA A 179 -1.59 3.74 2.05
CA ALA A 179 -1.74 2.31 2.19
C ALA A 179 -3.22 1.91 2.12
N VAL A 180 -3.48 0.65 1.79
CA VAL A 180 -4.83 0.10 1.85
C VAL A 180 -5.25 0.00 3.32
N PRO A 181 -6.35 0.64 3.74
CA PRO A 181 -6.77 0.58 5.14
C PRO A 181 -7.10 -0.85 5.54
N GLU A 182 -6.63 -1.26 6.73
CA GLU A 182 -7.05 -2.54 7.30
C GLU A 182 -8.56 -2.58 7.51
N ALA A 183 -9.18 -3.73 7.26
CA ALA A 183 -10.62 -3.93 7.48
C ALA A 183 -11.04 -3.65 8.94
N SER A 184 -10.13 -3.92 9.89
CA SER A 184 -10.27 -3.62 11.33
C SER A 184 -10.53 -2.14 11.58
N THR A 185 -9.88 -1.25 10.82
CA THR A 185 -10.02 0.21 10.94
C THR A 185 -11.47 0.64 10.71
N PHE A 186 -12.13 0.12 9.69
CA PHE A 186 -13.54 0.44 9.41
C PHE A 186 -14.48 -0.09 10.48
N VAL A 187 -14.24 -1.31 10.96
CA VAL A 187 -15.04 -1.91 12.04
C VAL A 187 -14.93 -1.07 13.31
N LEU A 188 -13.72 -0.66 13.70
CA LEU A 188 -13.49 0.16 14.88
C LEU A 188 -14.11 1.55 14.74
N MET A 189 -14.00 2.19 13.57
CA MET A 189 -14.71 3.46 13.29
C MET A 189 -16.23 3.29 13.41
N GLY A 190 -16.78 2.20 12.86
CA GLY A 190 -18.20 1.88 12.95
C GLY A 190 -18.68 1.70 14.39
N ILE A 191 -17.95 0.91 15.19
CA ILE A 191 -18.24 0.72 16.62
C ILE A 191 -18.16 2.05 17.38
N GLY A 192 -17.17 2.88 17.07
CA GLY A 192 -17.04 4.22 17.66
C GLY A 192 -18.26 5.11 17.36
N LEU A 193 -18.73 5.13 16.12
CA LEU A 193 -19.92 5.88 15.71
C LEU A 193 -21.20 5.38 16.40
N VAL A 194 -21.39 4.07 16.47
CA VAL A 194 -22.53 3.46 17.20
C VAL A 194 -22.48 3.81 18.69
N GLY A 195 -21.30 3.78 19.32
CA GLY A 195 -21.12 4.19 20.71
C GLY A 195 -21.50 5.66 20.95
N MET A 196 -21.07 6.56 20.06
CA MET A 196 -21.39 7.99 20.16
C MET A 196 -22.89 8.27 19.98
N THR A 197 -23.54 7.62 19.01
CA THR A 197 -24.98 7.78 18.77
C THR A 197 -25.83 7.26 19.94
N ALA A 198 -25.47 6.10 20.51
CA ALA A 198 -26.12 5.57 21.70
C ALA A 198 -26.00 6.51 22.91
N MET A 199 -24.81 7.09 23.14
CA MET A 199 -24.60 8.07 24.21
C MET A 199 -25.39 9.37 23.99
N ALA A 200 -25.55 9.83 22.74
CA ALA A 200 -26.36 11.00 22.43
C ALA A 200 -27.86 10.76 22.73
N GLY A 201 -28.39 9.59 22.36
CA GLY A 201 -29.78 9.22 22.64
C GLY A 201 -30.11 9.14 24.14
N LEU A 202 -29.17 8.64 24.95
CA LEU A 202 -29.35 8.60 26.41
C LEU A 202 -29.42 10.00 27.04
N ARG A 203 -28.81 11.03 26.44
CA ARG A 203 -28.87 12.43 26.94
C ARG A 203 -30.20 13.12 26.65
N GLN A 204 -30.96 12.63 25.68
CA GLN A 204 -32.23 13.24 25.27
C GLN A 204 -33.44 12.71 26.05
N ARG A 205 -33.25 11.78 27.00
CA ARG A 205 -34.36 11.33 27.85
C ARG A 205 -34.81 12.50 28.75
N PRO A 206 -36.05 13.01 28.59
CA PRO A 206 -36.54 14.07 29.45
C PRO A 206 -36.58 13.58 30.90
N PRO A 207 -36.32 14.46 31.89
CA PRO A 207 -36.40 14.08 33.28
C PRO A 207 -37.79 13.52 33.57
N ALA A 208 -37.84 12.28 34.06
CA ALA A 208 -39.08 11.64 34.45
C ALA A 208 -39.72 12.45 35.60
N GLY A 209 -40.84 13.10 35.30
CA GLY A 209 -41.71 13.72 36.29
C GLY A 209 -41.38 15.18 36.59
N SER A 210 -41.93 16.09 35.78
CA SER A 210 -42.46 17.32 36.36
C SER A 210 -43.81 16.95 36.99
N PRO A 211 -43.97 16.97 38.33
CA PRO A 211 -45.26 16.72 38.95
C PRO A 211 -46.28 17.71 38.39
N ARG A 212 -47.44 17.21 37.91
CA ARG A 212 -48.58 18.05 37.57
C ARG A 212 -49.00 18.79 38.85
N GLN A 213 -48.78 20.09 38.89
CA GLN A 213 -49.43 20.93 39.89
C GLN A 213 -50.93 20.94 39.56
N ALA A 214 -51.72 20.51 40.53
CA ALA A 214 -53.17 20.57 40.53
C ALA A 214 -53.65 21.93 41.04
#